data_AF-A0A2V6A3K3-F1
#
_entry.id   AF-A0A2V6A3K3-F1
#
_cell.length_a   1.000
_cell.length_b   1.000
_cell.length_c   1.000
_cell.angle_alpha   90.00
_cell.angle_beta   90.00
_cell.angle_gamma   90.00
#
_symmetry.space_group_name_H-M   'P 1'
#
loop_
_entity.id
_entity.type
_entity.pdbx_description
1 polymer ?
#
loop_
_entity_poly.entity_id
_entity_poly.type
_entity_poly.pdbx_seq_one_letter_code
_entity_poly.pdbx_strand_id
1 'polypeptide(L)'
;MEAMYPKQRSRGLGSDDLYEIRPRKDRDGFDLISELFRYGPIWYAGPDAVRNAIAYAKYRAHFRSQRAIIRVLDDSGAVVEMHEWSGAFTVARATASTCSRTS
;
A
#
# COMPACT_ATOMS: atom_id res chain seq x y z
N MET A 1 3.27 -23.50 9.17
CA MET A 1 4.07 -22.94 8.05
C MET A 1 3.94 -21.43 8.13
N GLU A 2 4.82 -20.79 8.92
CA GLU A 2 4.91 -19.33 8.99
C GLU A 2 5.62 -18.82 7.74
N ALA A 3 4.94 -17.97 6.97
CA ALA A 3 5.62 -17.17 5.98
C ALA A 3 6.47 -16.14 6.74
N MET A 4 7.78 -16.40 6.84
CA MET A 4 8.79 -15.47 7.33
C MET A 4 8.79 -14.25 6.41
N TYR A 5 8.02 -13.23 6.78
CA TYR A 5 8.03 -11.94 6.08
C TYR A 5 9.47 -11.40 6.14
N PRO A 6 10.10 -11.08 4.99
CA PRO A 6 11.45 -10.53 5.01
C PRO A 6 11.40 -9.22 5.79
N LYS A 7 12.18 -9.14 6.88
CA LYS A 7 12.45 -7.88 7.59
C LYS A 7 13.01 -6.89 6.57
N GLN A 8 12.15 -6.03 6.02
CA GLN A 8 12.55 -4.88 5.24
C GLN A 8 13.38 -3.99 6.17
N ARG A 9 14.69 -3.98 5.91
CA ARG A 9 15.68 -3.13 6.55
C ARG A 9 15.15 -1.69 6.59
N SER A 10 14.82 -1.25 7.79
CA SER A 10 14.58 0.15 8.14
C SER A 10 15.84 0.96 7.84
N ARG A 11 15.95 1.48 6.61
CA ARG A 11 16.64 2.74 6.36
C ARG A 11 15.74 3.80 6.96
N GLY A 12 16.14 4.34 8.11
CA GLY A 12 15.36 5.33 8.83
C GLY A 12 14.99 6.51 7.93
N LEU A 13 13.72 6.88 7.95
CA LEU A 13 13.20 8.15 7.43
C LEU A 13 12.12 8.60 8.39
N GLY A 14 12.40 9.69 9.10
CA GLY A 14 11.46 10.31 10.03
C GLY A 14 10.21 10.80 9.31
N SER A 15 9.13 10.91 10.07
CA SER A 15 7.86 11.61 9.78
C SER A 15 6.91 11.08 8.70
N ASP A 16 7.26 10.03 7.95
CA ASP A 16 6.38 9.49 6.89
C ASP A 16 5.79 8.11 7.27
N ASP A 17 4.47 8.01 7.38
CA ASP A 17 3.73 6.78 7.64
C ASP A 17 3.65 5.93 6.34
N LEU A 18 4.32 4.77 6.32
CA LEU A 18 4.24 3.83 5.19
C LEU A 18 3.11 2.81 5.38
N TYR A 19 2.28 2.67 4.35
CA TYR A 19 1.22 1.67 4.23
C TYR A 19 1.43 0.86 2.96
N GLU A 20 1.58 -0.46 3.08
CA GLU A 20 1.68 -1.38 1.95
C GLU A 20 0.43 -2.25 1.88
N ILE A 21 -0.22 -2.27 0.72
CA ILE A 21 -1.40 -3.07 0.41
C ILE A 21 -0.93 -4.20 -0.49
N ARG A 22 -0.98 -5.43 0.01
CA ARG A 22 -0.50 -6.63 -0.69
C ARG A 22 -1.65 -7.56 -1.00
N PRO A 23 -1.77 -8.09 -2.22
CA PRO A 23 -2.75 -9.12 -2.52
C PRO A 23 -2.41 -10.39 -1.75
N ARG A 24 -3.43 -11.03 -1.20
CA ARG A 24 -3.27 -12.30 -0.50
C ARG A 24 -3.07 -13.44 -1.49
N LYS A 25 -2.34 -14.47 -1.05
CA LYS A 25 -2.12 -15.71 -1.83
C LYS A 25 -3.45 -16.38 -2.23
N ASP A 26 -4.46 -16.27 -1.37
CA ASP A 26 -5.79 -16.83 -1.60
C ASP A 26 -6.61 -16.02 -2.63
N ARG A 27 -6.08 -14.90 -3.13
CA ARG A 27 -6.71 -13.92 -4.04
C ARG A 27 -8.05 -13.34 -3.57
N ASP A 28 -8.46 -13.66 -2.35
CA ASP A 28 -9.73 -13.25 -1.76
C ASP A 28 -9.61 -12.00 -0.88
N GLY A 29 -8.61 -11.15 -1.15
CA GLY A 29 -8.42 -9.93 -0.39
C GLY A 29 -7.01 -9.36 -0.43
N PHE A 30 -6.85 -8.30 0.36
CA PHE A 30 -5.60 -7.57 0.48
C PHE A 30 -5.23 -7.40 1.95
N ASP A 31 -3.94 -7.61 2.24
CA ASP A 31 -3.32 -7.30 3.52
C ASP A 31 -2.81 -5.87 3.48
N LEU A 32 -3.28 -5.04 4.41
CA LEU A 32 -2.75 -3.74 4.73
C LEU A 32 -1.70 -3.90 5.83
N ILE A 33 -0.47 -3.58 5.50
CA ILE A 33 0.70 -3.68 6.36
C ILE A 33 1.23 -2.27 6.62
N SER A 34 1.57 -1.98 7.87
CA SER A 34 2.21 -0.73 8.27
C SER A 34 3.07 -0.99 9.49
N GLU A 35 4.20 -0.29 9.60
CA GLU A 35 5.05 -0.33 10.80
C GLU A 35 4.32 0.20 12.05
N LEU A 36 3.21 0.92 11.86
CA LEU A 36 2.38 1.45 12.94
C LEU A 36 1.48 0.40 13.59
N PHE A 37 1.27 -0.75 12.95
CA PHE A 37 0.35 -1.77 13.48
C PHE A 37 0.99 -2.60 14.58
N ARG A 38 0.74 -2.22 15.84
CA ARG A 38 1.19 -2.96 17.04
C ARG A 38 0.67 -4.41 17.09
N TYR A 39 -0.46 -4.70 16.44
CA TYR A 39 -1.13 -6.00 16.48
C TYR A 39 -0.98 -6.83 15.20
N GLY A 40 -0.16 -6.36 14.25
CA GLY A 40 0.05 -7.01 12.96
C GLY A 40 -0.86 -6.48 11.83
N PRO A 41 -0.74 -7.06 10.61
CA PRO A 41 -1.45 -6.61 9.43
C PRO A 41 -2.98 -6.67 9.58
N ILE A 42 -3.67 -5.72 8.97
CA ILE A 42 -5.13 -5.70 8.85
C ILE A 42 -5.48 -6.24 7.47
N TRP A 43 -6.53 -7.05 7.35
CA TRP A 43 -6.94 -7.62 6.06
C TRP A 43 -8.36 -7.19 5.70
N TYR A 44 -8.59 -7.01 4.41
CA TYR A 44 -9.89 -6.73 3.83
C TYR A 44 -10.19 -7.74 2.73
N ALA A 45 -11.42 -8.24 2.67
CA ALA A 45 -11.90 -9.18 1.67
C ALA A 45 -13.05 -8.59 0.85
N GLY A 46 -13.27 -9.14 -0.35
CA GLY A 46 -14.33 -8.74 -1.25
C GLY A 46 -13.93 -7.73 -2.33
N PRO A 47 -14.90 -7.30 -3.17
CA PRO A 47 -14.63 -6.54 -4.39
C PRO A 47 -14.05 -5.14 -4.12
N ASP A 48 -14.36 -4.56 -2.95
CA ASP A 48 -13.86 -3.24 -2.54
C ASP A 48 -12.72 -3.31 -1.51
N ALA A 49 -12.06 -4.47 -1.37
CA ALA A 49 -10.97 -4.66 -0.41
C ALA A 49 -9.87 -3.60 -0.54
N VAL A 50 -9.46 -3.29 -1.78
CA VAL A 50 -8.45 -2.24 -2.06
C VAL A 50 -8.95 -0.87 -1.61
N ARG A 51 -10.20 -0.53 -1.93
CA ARG A 51 -10.80 0.76 -1.54
C ARG A 51 -10.87 0.89 -0.02
N ASN A 52 -11.26 -0.17 0.67
CA ASN A 52 -11.35 -0.20 2.13
C ASN A 52 -9.96 -0.04 2.78
N ALA A 53 -8.94 -0.73 2.24
CA ALA A 53 -7.56 -0.61 2.71
C ALA A 53 -7.01 0.82 2.51
N ILE A 54 -7.26 1.42 1.34
CA ILE A 54 -6.88 2.81 1.06
C ILE A 54 -7.61 3.76 2.00
N ALA A 55 -8.93 3.61 2.18
CA ALA A 55 -9.73 4.45 3.05
C ALA A 55 -9.22 4.41 4.50
N TYR A 56 -8.85 3.23 4.99
CA TYR A 56 -8.28 3.08 6.32
C TYR A 56 -6.92 3.76 6.47
N ALA A 57 -6.03 3.58 5.48
CA ALA A 57 -4.72 4.24 5.49
C ALA A 57 -4.84 5.77 5.45
N LYS A 58 -5.76 6.30 4.63
CA LYS A 58 -6.09 7.74 4.60
C LYS A 58 -6.58 8.23 5.96
N TYR A 59 -7.53 7.53 6.58
CA TYR A 59 -8.06 7.88 7.90
C TYR A 59 -6.95 7.96 8.96
N ARG A 60 -6.01 6.99 8.95
CA ARG A 60 -4.88 6.99 9.88
C ARG A 60 -3.91 8.14 9.63
N ALA A 61 -3.56 8.41 8.37
CA ALA A 61 -2.69 9.52 7.99
C ALA A 61 -3.25 10.88 8.44
N HIS A 62 -4.56 11.11 8.21
CA HIS A 62 -5.25 12.30 8.67
C HIS A 62 -5.21 12.43 10.20
N PHE A 63 -5.52 11.35 10.92
CA PHE A 63 -5.55 11.37 12.38
C PHE A 63 -4.19 11.70 13.00
N ARG A 64 -3.09 11.25 12.38
CA ARG A 64 -1.73 11.48 12.88
C ARG A 64 -1.11 12.80 12.41
N SER A 65 -1.76 13.50 11.47
CA SER A 65 -1.23 14.73 10.84
C SER A 65 0.21 14.56 10.31
N GLN A 66 0.56 13.34 9.90
CA GLN A 66 1.86 12.97 9.36
C GLN A 66 1.75 12.76 7.86
N ARG A 67 2.85 12.94 7.15
CA ARG A 67 2.92 12.58 5.74
C ARG A 67 2.74 11.07 5.65
N ALA A 68 2.02 10.58 4.65
CA ALA A 68 1.77 9.16 4.51
C ALA A 68 1.94 8.70 3.07
N ILE A 69 2.49 7.50 2.90
CA ILE A 69 2.70 6.87 1.60
C ILE A 69 1.94 5.56 1.60
N ILE A 70 0.97 5.42 0.70
CA ILE A 70 0.17 4.20 0.50
C ILE A 70 0.62 3.56 -0.80
N ARG A 71 1.12 2.33 -0.75
CA ARG A 71 1.55 1.56 -1.93
C ARG A 71 0.62 0.38 -2.13
N VAL A 72 0.09 0.24 -3.34
CA VAL A 72 -0.65 -0.93 -3.78
C VAL A 72 0.29 -1.78 -4.61
N LEU A 73 0.54 -3.01 -4.14
CA LEU A 73 1.34 -3.99 -4.84
C LEU A 73 0.43 -4.91 -5.67
N ASP A 74 0.95 -5.41 -6.77
CA ASP A 74 0.33 -6.51 -7.53
C ASP A 74 0.77 -7.89 -7.01
N ASP A 75 0.24 -8.95 -7.64
CA ASP A 75 0.57 -10.34 -7.35
C ASP A 75 2.08 -10.65 -7.51
N SER A 76 2.78 -9.87 -8.34
CA SER A 76 4.22 -9.99 -8.59
C SER A 76 5.06 -9.23 -7.55
N GLY A 77 4.42 -8.46 -6.66
CA GLY A 77 5.07 -7.57 -5.71
C GLY A 77 5.55 -6.25 -6.30
N ALA A 78 5.13 -5.89 -7.52
CA ALA A 78 5.41 -4.59 -8.12
C ALA A 78 4.39 -3.55 -7.66
N VAL A 79 4.83 -2.32 -7.40
CA VAL A 79 3.94 -1.21 -7.01
C VAL A 79 3.18 -0.72 -8.24
N VAL A 80 1.87 -0.96 -8.28
CA VAL A 80 0.99 -0.52 -9.38
C VAL A 80 0.41 0.86 -9.13
N GLU A 81 0.17 1.21 -7.87
CA GLU A 81 -0.41 2.48 -7.48
C GLU A 81 0.23 2.97 -6.18
N MET A 82 0.53 4.27 -6.15
CA MET A 82 1.09 4.94 -4.98
C MET A 82 0.29 6.20 -4.70
N HIS A 83 -0.17 6.35 -3.46
CA HIS A 83 -0.77 7.58 -2.95
C HIS A 83 0.18 8.23 -1.97
N GLU A 84 0.52 9.49 -2.20
CA GLU A 84 1.26 10.31 -1.24
C GLU A 84 0.30 11.32 -0.59
N TRP A 85 0.44 11.47 0.71
CA TRP A 85 -0.20 12.48 1.51
C TRP A 85 0.84 13.48 2.02
N SER A 86 0.82 14.69 1.47
CA SER A 86 1.69 15.82 1.83
C SER A 86 0.91 17.11 2.09
N GLY A 87 -0.38 16.98 2.43
CA GLY A 87 -1.35 18.08 2.56
C GLY A 87 -2.51 17.98 1.56
N ALA A 88 -2.30 17.23 0.47
CA ALA A 88 -3.32 16.76 -0.46
C ALA A 88 -2.97 15.32 -0.89
N PHE A 89 -3.96 14.53 -1.33
CA PHE A 89 -3.71 13.21 -1.89
C PHE A 89 -3.31 13.32 -3.35
N THR A 90 -2.06 12.97 -3.66
CA THR A 90 -1.62 12.74 -5.04
C THR A 90 -1.67 11.25 -5.34
N VAL A 91 -2.08 10.88 -6.55
CA VAL A 91 -2.12 9.49 -7.00
C VAL A 91 -1.16 9.33 -8.17
N ALA A 92 -0.13 8.52 -7.96
CA ALA A 92 0.78 8.08 -9.01
C ALA A 92 0.39 6.64 -9.39
N ARG A 93 -0.22 6.49 -10.56
CA ARG A 93 -0.50 5.16 -11.14
C ARG A 93 0.62 4.82 -12.12
N ALA A 94 1.18 3.62 -12.00
CA ALA A 94 2.08 3.09 -13.00
C ALA A 94 1.26 2.80 -14.27
N THR A 95 1.17 3.76 -15.17
CA THR A 95 0.65 3.50 -16.51
C THR A 95 1.74 2.73 -17.25
N ALA A 96 1.50 1.47 -17.56
CA ALA A 96 2.26 0.79 -18.59
C ALA A 96 2.10 1.61 -19.88
N SER A 97 3.10 2.41 -20.22
CA SER A 97 3.13 3.16 -21.48
C SER A 97 3.11 2.13 -22.59
N THR A 98 1.92 1.90 -23.17
CA THR A 98 1.78 1.20 -24.43
C THR A 98 2.46 2.05 -25.48
N CYS A 99 3.73 1.75 -25.76
CA CYS A 99 4.43 2.25 -26.93
C CYS A 99 3.86 1.53 -28.16
N SER A 100 2.69 1.96 -28.62
CA SER A 100 2.26 1.70 -29.99
C SER A 100 3.09 2.57 -30.93
N ARG A 101 4.34 2.16 -31.17
CA ARG A 101 5.11 2.63 -32.33
C ARG A 101 4.71 1.77 -33.51
N THR A 102 3.68 2.21 -34.23
CA THR A 102 3.38 1.74 -35.58
C THR A 102 4.58 2.00 -36.50
N SER A 103 4.84 1.00 -37.35
CA SER A 103 5.92 0.90 -38.33
C SER A 103 5.99 2.05 -39.33
#